data_AF-A0A7W1XR27-F1
#
_entry.id   AF-A0A7W1XR27-F1
#
_cell.length_a   1.000
_cell.length_b   1.000
_cell.length_c   1.000
_cell.angle_alpha   90.00
_cell.angle_beta   90.00
_cell.angle_gamma   90.00
#
_symmetry.space_group_name_H-M   'P 1'
#
loop_
_entity.id
_entity.type
_entity.pdbx_description
1 polymer ?
#
loop_
_entity_poly.entity_id
_entity_poly.type
_entity_poly.pdbx_seq_one_letter_code
_entity_poly.pdbx_strand_id
1 'polypeptide(L)'
;MSRKGPSLKDLTQMINSVMGQPVLSEKKMERIMQGAKKAHDQGGMDAVLEYLMKVTQADVEFGELKKFANQIQKNPRKGLDILQGKKQPPRKK
;
A
#
# COMPACT_ATOMS: atom_id res chain seq x y z
N MET A 1 -8.35 8.06 21.32
CA MET A 1 -7.69 8.47 20.06
C MET A 1 -8.53 8.01 18.89
N SER A 2 -8.95 8.94 18.04
CA SER A 2 -10.04 8.79 17.06
C SER A 2 -9.87 7.58 16.13
N ARG A 3 -10.94 6.80 15.96
CA ARG A 3 -11.11 5.64 15.05
C ARG A 3 -11.03 5.99 13.55
N LYS A 4 -10.23 6.97 13.15
CA LYS A 4 -10.01 7.32 11.74
C LYS A 4 -8.60 6.89 11.37
N GLY A 5 -8.47 6.06 10.34
CA GLY A 5 -7.18 5.69 9.77
C GLY A 5 -6.40 6.92 9.31
N PRO A 6 -5.13 6.74 8.89
CA PRO A 6 -4.30 7.85 8.42
C PRO A 6 -4.98 8.58 7.26
N SER A 7 -4.85 9.91 7.25
CA SER A 7 -5.33 10.72 6.13
C SER A 7 -4.53 10.45 4.86
N LEU A 8 -5.04 10.90 3.70
CA LEU A 8 -4.32 10.82 2.44
C LEU A 8 -2.96 11.51 2.50
N LYS A 9 -2.91 12.66 3.20
CA LYS A 9 -1.69 13.41 3.46
C LYS A 9 -0.71 12.61 4.30
N ASP A 10 -1.17 12.01 5.40
CA ASP A 10 -0.33 11.20 6.28
C ASP A 10 0.25 9.99 5.53
N LEU A 11 -0.55 9.32 4.70
CA LEU A 11 -0.10 8.21 3.86
C LEU A 11 0.96 8.65 2.85
N THR A 12 0.75 9.77 2.18
CA THR A 12 1.70 10.33 1.21
C THR A 12 3.03 10.65 1.91
N GLN A 13 2.98 11.31 3.07
CA GLN A 13 4.18 11.64 3.84
C GLN A 13 4.90 10.38 4.34
N MET A 14 4.17 9.39 4.87
CA MET A 14 4.78 8.13 5.31
C MET A 14 5.53 7.42 4.18
N ILE A 15 4.94 7.33 2.97
CA ILE A 15 5.61 6.69 1.84
C ILE A 15 6.88 7.46 1.44
N ASN A 16 6.79 8.79 1.35
CA ASN A 16 7.96 9.62 1.02
C ASN A 16 9.06 9.49 2.09
N SER A 17 8.70 9.42 3.37
CA SER A 17 9.64 9.18 4.47
C SER A 17 10.31 7.82 4.37
N VAL A 18 9.55 6.75 4.06
CA VAL A 18 10.11 5.40 3.85
C VAL A 18 11.06 5.37 2.66
N MET A 19 10.75 6.11 1.59
CA MET A 19 11.61 6.19 0.40
C MET A 19 12.79 7.16 0.55
N GLY A 20 12.84 7.94 1.63
CA GLY A 20 13.86 8.96 1.88
C GLY A 20 13.80 10.17 0.95
N GLN A 21 12.80 10.25 0.08
CA GLN A 21 12.64 11.34 -0.91
C GLN A 21 11.17 11.51 -1.33
N PRO A 22 10.78 12.70 -1.84
CA PRO A 22 9.43 12.94 -2.32
C PRO A 22 9.13 12.18 -3.62
N VAL A 23 8.55 10.98 -3.52
CA VAL A 23 8.16 10.14 -4.68
C VAL A 23 6.70 10.34 -5.08
N LEU A 24 5.84 10.76 -4.14
CA LEU A 24 4.40 10.92 -4.33
C LEU A 24 3.93 12.28 -3.80
N SER A 25 2.99 12.90 -4.53
CA SER A 25 2.20 14.04 -4.08
C SER A 25 0.80 13.59 -3.68
N GLU A 26 0.09 14.39 -2.87
CA GLU A 26 -1.29 14.08 -2.45
C GLU A 26 -2.21 13.85 -3.65
N LYS A 27 -2.07 14.67 -4.72
CA LYS A 27 -2.83 14.51 -5.97
C LYS A 27 -2.53 13.19 -6.70
N LYS A 28 -1.26 12.74 -6.72
CA LYS A 28 -0.91 11.43 -7.29
C LYS A 28 -1.47 10.31 -6.43
N MET A 29 -1.38 10.44 -5.10
CA MET A 29 -1.95 9.47 -4.15
C MET A 29 -3.47 9.37 -4.28
N GLU A 30 -4.17 10.48 -4.45
CA GLU A 30 -5.62 10.50 -4.67
C GLU A 30 -6.01 9.71 -5.92
N ARG A 31 -5.29 9.90 -7.03
CA ARG A 31 -5.51 9.14 -8.26
C ARG A 31 -5.25 7.64 -8.07
N ILE A 32 -4.20 7.30 -7.31
CA ILE A 32 -3.91 5.90 -6.94
C ILE A 32 -5.10 5.30 -6.18
N MET A 33 -5.61 6.00 -5.17
CA MET A 33 -6.75 5.55 -4.37
C MET A 33 -8.04 5.41 -5.20
N GLN A 34 -8.31 6.34 -6.10
CA GLN A 34 -9.46 6.27 -7.00
C GLN A 34 -9.38 5.06 -7.94
N GLY A 35 -8.21 4.79 -8.52
CA GLY A 35 -8.00 3.63 -9.38
C GLY A 35 -8.10 2.30 -8.61
N ALA A 36 -7.53 2.24 -7.40
CA ALA A 36 -7.65 1.08 -6.51
C ALA A 36 -9.12 0.81 -6.14
N LYS A 37 -9.90 1.86 -5.83
CA LYS A 37 -11.34 1.73 -5.58
C LYS A 37 -12.08 1.14 -6.78
N LYS A 38 -11.85 1.68 -7.99
CA LYS A 38 -12.46 1.15 -9.22
C LYS A 38 -12.09 -0.32 -9.47
N ALA A 39 -10.83 -0.68 -9.26
CA ALA A 39 -10.37 -2.06 -9.41
C ALA A 39 -11.05 -2.99 -8.40
N HIS A 40 -11.18 -2.54 -7.14
CA HIS A 40 -11.91 -3.28 -6.11
C HIS A 40 -13.36 -3.53 -6.50
N ASP A 41 -14.04 -2.51 -7.01
CA ASP A 41 -15.46 -2.62 -7.41
C ASP A 41 -15.68 -3.59 -8.58
N GLN A 42 -14.65 -3.81 -9.42
CA GLN A 42 -14.73 -4.67 -10.60
C GLN A 42 -14.25 -6.12 -10.35
N GLY A 43 -13.28 -6.33 -9.46
CA GLY A 43 -12.62 -7.63 -9.31
C GLY A 43 -12.10 -7.91 -7.89
N GLY A 44 -12.55 -7.16 -6.90
CA GLY A 44 -12.16 -7.33 -5.51
C GLY A 44 -10.67 -7.08 -5.26
N MET A 45 -10.12 -7.72 -4.23
CA MET A 45 -8.75 -7.46 -3.77
C MET A 45 -7.69 -7.87 -4.78
N ASP A 46 -7.91 -8.93 -5.57
CA ASP A 46 -6.94 -9.37 -6.57
C ASP A 46 -6.71 -8.29 -7.65
N ALA A 47 -7.79 -7.67 -8.13
CA ALA A 47 -7.72 -6.56 -9.08
C ALA A 47 -7.02 -5.33 -8.48
N VAL A 48 -7.19 -5.07 -7.18
CA VAL A 48 -6.45 -3.99 -6.48
C VAL A 48 -4.95 -4.27 -6.51
N LEU A 49 -4.53 -5.50 -6.22
CA LEU A 49 -3.11 -5.86 -6.21
C LEU A 49 -2.49 -5.75 -7.61
N GLU A 50 -3.19 -6.21 -8.65
CA GLU A 50 -2.74 -6.04 -10.03
C GLU A 50 -2.61 -4.57 -10.43
N TYR A 51 -3.59 -3.74 -10.06
CA TYR A 51 -3.55 -2.30 -10.31
C TYR A 51 -2.34 -1.65 -9.63
N LEU A 52 -2.11 -1.96 -8.35
CA LEU A 52 -0.98 -1.41 -7.60
C LEU A 52 0.36 -1.86 -8.19
N MET A 53 0.49 -3.12 -8.62
CA MET A 53 1.69 -3.60 -9.33
C MET A 53 1.94 -2.82 -10.62
N LYS A 54 0.90 -2.61 -11.43
CA LYS A 54 1.00 -1.85 -12.69
C LYS A 54 1.41 -0.39 -12.46
N VAL A 55 0.83 0.27 -11.46
CA VAL A 55 1.10 1.69 -11.19
C VAL A 55 2.46 1.93 -10.55
N THR A 56 2.89 1.02 -9.67
CA THR A 56 4.20 1.12 -9.01
C THR A 56 5.34 0.55 -9.83
N GLN A 57 5.04 -0.22 -10.89
CA GLN A 57 6.01 -1.00 -11.66
C GLN A 57 6.90 -1.87 -10.76
N ALA A 58 6.33 -2.34 -9.63
CA ALA A 58 7.08 -3.12 -8.66
C ALA A 58 7.43 -4.50 -9.23
N ASP A 59 8.71 -4.86 -9.14
CA ASP A 59 9.21 -6.19 -9.50
C ASP A 59 8.92 -7.21 -8.37
N VAL A 60 7.64 -7.55 -8.24
CA VAL A 60 7.13 -8.51 -7.26
C VAL A 60 6.25 -9.54 -7.96
N GLU A 61 6.33 -10.80 -7.52
CA GLU A 61 5.44 -11.82 -8.03
C GLU A 61 4.05 -11.64 -7.41
N PHE A 62 3.00 -11.78 -8.22
CA PHE A 62 1.62 -11.58 -7.77
C PHE A 62 1.26 -12.52 -6.61
N GLY A 63 1.73 -13.77 -6.65
CA GLY A 63 1.50 -14.75 -5.58
C GLY A 63 2.12 -14.33 -4.23
N GLU A 64 3.34 -13.78 -4.25
CA GLU A 64 4.00 -13.24 -3.05
C GLU A 64 3.25 -12.04 -2.50
N LEU A 65 2.87 -11.11 -3.37
CA LEU A 65 2.12 -9.92 -2.99
C LEU A 65 0.76 -10.28 -2.38
N LYS A 66 0.02 -11.21 -3.00
CA LYS A 66 -1.27 -11.69 -2.50
C LYS A 66 -1.12 -12.38 -1.15
N LYS A 67 -0.10 -13.22 -0.97
CA LYS A 67 0.20 -13.86 0.32
C LYS A 67 0.48 -12.81 1.40
N PHE A 68 1.25 -11.77 1.07
CA PHE A 68 1.51 -10.67 1.99
C PHE A 68 0.23 -9.88 2.33
N ALA A 69 -0.58 -9.51 1.33
CA ALA A 69 -1.84 -8.81 1.54
C ALA A 69 -2.80 -9.60 2.45
N ASN A 70 -2.90 -10.92 2.25
CA ASN A 70 -3.69 -11.80 3.11
C ASN A 70 -3.19 -11.83 4.57
N GLN A 71 -1.87 -11.73 4.79
CA GLN A 71 -1.31 -11.63 6.14
C GLN A 71 -1.67 -10.28 6.79
N ILE A 72 -1.65 -9.19 6.03
CA ILE A 72 -2.06 -7.86 6.52
C ILE A 72 -3.55 -7.83 6.83
N GLN A 73 -4.39 -8.43 5.98
CA GLN A 73 -5.84 -8.51 6.22
C GLN A 73 -6.14 -9.26 7.53
N LYS A 74 -5.44 -10.36 7.80
CA LYS A 74 -5.56 -11.12 9.05
C LYS A 74 -4.97 -10.37 10.26
N ASN A 75 -3.95 -9.54 10.04
CA ASN A 75 -3.29 -8.76 11.09
C ASN A 75 -2.90 -7.35 10.59
N PRO A 76 -3.83 -6.38 10.65
CA PRO A 76 -3.59 -5.02 10.15
C PRO A 76 -2.44 -4.31 10.87
N ARG A 77 -2.14 -4.67 12.12
CA ARG A 77 -1.01 -4.10 12.88
C ARG A 77 0.32 -4.36 12.20
N LYS A 78 0.47 -5.50 11.52
CA LYS A 78 1.70 -5.82 10.77
C LYS A 78 1.99 -4.79 9.68
N GLY A 79 0.95 -4.31 8.99
CA GLY A 79 1.09 -3.29 7.94
C GLY A 79 1.45 -1.94 8.53
N LEU A 80 0.77 -1.56 9.62
CA LEU A 80 1.06 -0.32 10.35
C LEU A 80 2.47 -0.28 10.92
N ASP A 81 2.96 -1.39 11.49
CA ASP A 81 4.33 -1.50 12.00
C ASP A 81 5.37 -1.25 10.89
N ILE A 82 5.12 -1.76 9.68
CA ILE A 82 6.01 -1.56 8.52
C ILE A 82 6.01 -0.09 8.09
N LEU A 83 4.83 0.54 7.98
CA LEU A 83 4.70 1.94 7.61
C LEU A 83 5.34 2.88 8.65
N GLN A 84 5.31 2.51 9.93
CA GLN A 84 5.95 3.24 11.02
C GLN A 84 7.45 2.96 11.13
N GLY A 85 8.04 2.15 10.24
CA GLY A 85 9.46 1.76 10.29
C GLY A 85 9.83 0.85 11.46
N LYS A 86 8.85 0.35 12.22
CA LYS A 86 9.06 -0.57 13.36
C LYS A 86 9.42 -1.98 12.90
N LYS A 87 9.07 -2.34 11.66
CA LYS A 87 9.42 -3.62 11.02
C LYS A 87 9.83 -3.37 9.57
N GLN A 88 10.80 -4.14 9.09
CA GLN A 88 11.17 -4.11 7.68
C GLN A 88 10.15 -4.90 6.83
N PRO A 89 9.83 -4.46 5.61
CA PRO A 89 9.07 -5.27 4.67
C PRO A 89 9.85 -6.55 4.33
N PRO A 90 9.18 -7.66 3.97
CA PRO A 90 9.86 -8.87 3.53
C PRO A 90 10.81 -8.54 2.37
N ARG A 91 12.12 -8.77 2.56
CA ARG A 91 13.14 -8.64 1.52
C ARG A 91 13.27 -9.98 0.80
N LYS A 92 13.28 -9.98 -0.54
CA LYS A 92 13.75 -11.13 -1.31
C LYS A 92 15.20 -11.42 -0.88
N LYS A 93 15.50 -12.67 -0.55
CA LYS A 93 16.88 -13.14 -0.37
C LYS A 93 17.47 -13.49 -1.73
#